data_AF-A0A8X7WZV4-F1
#
_entry.id   AF-A0A8X7WZV4-F1
#
_cell.length_a   1.000
_cell.length_b   1.000
_cell.length_c   1.000
_cell.angle_alpha   90.00
_cell.angle_beta   90.00
_cell.angle_gamma   90.00
#
_symmetry.space_group_name_H-M   'P 1'
#
loop_
_entity.id
_entity.type
_entity.pdbx_description
1 polymer ?
#
loop_
_entity_poly.entity_id
_entity_poly.type
_entity_poly.pdbx_seq_one_letter_code
_entity_poly.pdbx_strand_id
1 'polypeptide(L)'
;MNQTSTSVSEFVLLCTVDSQKKSYAVVILIMVYLVTLLGNFLVILVIAMNSQLQKPMFVGIAALAVIDLIGSTNIIPQLIAILSGWAAIPYGACLLQMFLVLYLGGAQSYLLALMACDRYVAVVHPLRYSTIITKRTIMVAGLFLNIVPAAFVLTDLIFITELSFCSTNTINYCFCEYVSLVKIACNENPKYFVILSAASFVFGICPFAFILLSYAMIAYAALKIPSTDGKRKTFNTVTTHLLVVGLSNIPLLISTMLTGIGVKLSIEENNAMIIVAIIVPPMFNPIIYSFRNKEIRSSIQKLFKKTQNMPHIQ
;
A
#
# COMPACT_ATOMS: atom_id res chain seq x y z
N MET A 1 41.19 0.06 0.57
CA MET A 1 41.14 1.46 0.08
C MET A 1 40.54 2.31 1.20
N ASN A 2 41.22 3.38 1.63
CA ASN A 2 40.69 4.31 2.63
C ASN A 2 39.46 5.02 2.07
N GLN A 3 38.26 4.55 2.42
CA GLN A 3 37.02 5.26 2.13
C GLN A 3 36.84 6.34 3.20
N THR A 4 37.06 7.60 2.82
CA THR A 4 36.73 8.75 3.66
C THR A 4 35.22 8.79 3.87
N SER A 5 34.77 8.51 5.09
CA SER A 5 33.38 8.66 5.49
C SER A 5 33.00 10.15 5.49
N THR A 6 31.99 10.50 4.71
CA THR A 6 31.43 11.87 4.65
C THR A 6 30.08 11.91 5.36
N SER A 7 29.86 12.91 6.22
CA SER A 7 28.51 13.18 6.76
C SER A 7 27.61 13.70 5.64
N VAL A 8 26.50 13.01 5.39
CA VAL A 8 25.55 13.36 4.32
C VAL A 8 24.41 14.18 4.92
N SER A 9 24.27 15.44 4.50
CA SER A 9 23.18 16.33 4.91
C SER A 9 21.93 16.18 4.04
N GLU A 10 22.12 15.80 2.77
CA GLU A 10 21.06 15.69 1.76
C GLU A 10 21.39 14.61 0.74
N PHE A 11 20.36 14.01 0.14
CA PHE A 11 20.47 13.10 -0.99
C PHE A 11 19.89 13.75 -2.26
N VAL A 12 20.39 13.34 -3.42
CA VAL A 12 19.89 13.76 -4.74
C VAL A 12 19.21 12.56 -5.42
N LEU A 13 17.89 12.64 -5.61
CA LEU A 13 17.08 11.61 -6.28
C LEU A 13 17.09 11.87 -7.79
N LEU A 14 17.78 11.02 -8.56
CA LEU A 14 17.98 11.23 -10.00
C LEU A 14 16.73 10.98 -10.83
N CYS A 15 15.88 10.03 -10.43
CA CYS A 15 14.65 9.62 -11.10
C CYS A 15 14.71 9.78 -12.64
N THR A 16 15.38 8.85 -13.32
CA THR A 16 15.55 8.90 -14.78
C THR A 16 14.20 8.74 -15.47
N VAL A 17 13.63 9.85 -15.93
CA VAL A 17 12.44 9.93 -16.78
C VAL A 17 12.81 10.72 -18.03
N ASP A 18 12.52 10.15 -19.20
CA ASP A 18 12.65 10.80 -20.50
C ASP A 18 12.23 12.28 -20.47
N SER A 19 13.15 13.15 -20.87
CA SER A 19 12.99 14.61 -20.83
C SER A 19 11.75 15.08 -21.63
N GLN A 20 11.38 14.38 -22.71
CA GLN A 20 10.20 14.71 -23.51
C GLN A 20 8.88 14.37 -22.80
N LYS A 21 8.91 13.48 -21.80
CA LYS A 21 7.72 12.96 -21.11
C LYS A 21 7.49 13.56 -19.72
N LYS A 22 8.43 14.36 -19.19
CA LYS A 22 8.35 14.95 -17.85
C LYS A 22 7.06 15.76 -17.63
N SER A 23 6.70 16.62 -18.58
CA SER A 23 5.48 17.45 -18.46
C SER A 23 4.21 16.60 -18.39
N TYR A 24 4.09 15.60 -19.26
CA TYR A 24 2.97 14.65 -19.25
C TYR A 24 2.91 13.84 -17.95
N ALA A 25 4.07 13.37 -17.46
CA ALA A 25 4.16 12.63 -16.21
C ALA A 25 3.68 13.47 -15.01
N VAL A 26 4.06 14.76 -14.93
CA VAL A 26 3.59 15.67 -13.88
C VAL A 26 2.06 15.80 -13.91
N VAL A 27 1.47 16.03 -15.10
CA VAL A 27 0.01 16.15 -15.24
C VAL A 27 -0.69 14.86 -14.80
N ILE A 28 -0.18 13.70 -15.21
CA ILE A 28 -0.73 12.39 -14.82
C ILE A 28 -0.64 12.21 -13.30
N LEU A 29 0.50 12.53 -12.69
CA LEU A 29 0.71 12.40 -11.24
C LEU A 29 -0.24 13.29 -10.43
N ILE A 30 -0.49 14.52 -10.88
CA ILE A 30 -1.46 15.42 -10.26
C ILE A 30 -2.86 14.80 -10.34
N MET A 31 -3.26 14.28 -11.51
CA MET A 31 -4.57 13.65 -11.67
C MET A 31 -4.73 12.41 -10.78
N VAL A 32 -3.71 11.54 -10.75
CA VAL A 32 -3.67 10.38 -9.86
C VAL A 32 -3.81 10.82 -8.40
N TYR A 33 -3.04 11.83 -7.98
CA TYR A 33 -3.09 12.33 -6.61
C TYR A 33 -4.46 12.86 -6.22
N LEU A 34 -5.08 13.68 -7.07
CA LEU A 34 -6.41 14.24 -6.81
C LEU A 34 -7.48 13.14 -6.72
N VAL A 35 -7.46 12.16 -7.63
CA VAL A 35 -8.41 11.04 -7.58
C VAL A 35 -8.20 10.21 -6.31
N THR A 36 -6.96 9.93 -5.93
CA THR A 36 -6.63 9.20 -4.70
C THR A 36 -7.11 9.96 -3.46
N LEU A 37 -6.85 11.27 -3.38
CA LEU A 37 -7.28 12.10 -2.26
C LEU A 37 -8.80 12.13 -2.13
N LEU A 38 -9.49 12.52 -3.21
CA LEU A 38 -10.94 12.69 -3.21
C LEU A 38 -11.66 11.36 -3.00
N GLY A 39 -11.21 10.29 -3.67
CA GLY A 39 -11.80 8.97 -3.59
C GLY A 39 -11.68 8.37 -2.18
N ASN A 40 -10.47 8.36 -1.61
CA ASN A 40 -10.24 7.78 -0.29
C ASN A 40 -10.85 8.63 0.83
N PHE A 41 -10.83 9.95 0.71
CA PHE A 41 -11.54 10.83 1.66
C PHE A 41 -13.04 10.58 1.66
N LEU A 42 -13.65 10.45 0.47
CA LEU A 42 -15.08 10.13 0.33
C LEU A 42 -15.42 8.78 0.99
N VAL A 43 -14.57 7.76 0.79
CA VAL A 43 -14.76 6.44 1.42
C VAL A 43 -14.74 6.55 2.94
N ILE A 44 -13.75 7.25 3.52
CA ILE A 44 -13.65 7.48 4.97
C ILE A 44 -14.90 8.20 5.48
N LEU A 45 -15.29 9.29 4.82
CA LEU A 45 -16.45 10.10 5.19
C LEU A 45 -17.74 9.26 5.22
N VAL A 46 -17.99 8.48 4.16
CA VAL A 46 -19.20 7.66 4.04
C VAL A 46 -19.27 6.59 5.13
N ILE A 47 -18.14 5.97 5.46
CA ILE A 47 -18.06 4.96 6.53
C ILE A 47 -18.28 5.64 7.89
N ALA A 48 -17.63 6.78 8.14
CA ALA A 48 -17.76 7.53 9.39
C ALA A 48 -19.20 8.03 9.64
N MET A 49 -19.89 8.49 8.60
CA MET A 49 -21.25 9.03 8.71
C MET A 49 -22.35 7.96 8.83
N ASN A 50 -22.06 6.71 8.48
CA ASN A 50 -23.06 5.63 8.46
C ASN A 50 -22.75 4.55 9.51
N SER A 51 -23.50 4.55 10.61
CA SER A 51 -23.37 3.55 11.69
C SER A 51 -23.55 2.10 11.20
N GLN A 52 -24.32 1.87 10.13
CA GLN A 52 -24.50 0.54 9.53
C GLN A 52 -23.22 0.02 8.85
N LEU A 53 -22.31 0.93 8.48
CA LEU A 53 -21.00 0.62 7.93
C LEU A 53 -19.92 0.48 9.01
N GLN A 54 -20.23 0.57 10.30
CA GLN A 54 -19.24 0.39 11.38
C GLN A 54 -18.94 -1.09 11.68
N LYS A 55 -18.95 -1.93 10.63
CA LYS A 55 -18.62 -3.37 10.71
C LYS A 55 -17.13 -3.58 10.43
N PRO A 56 -16.53 -4.69 10.90
CA PRO A 56 -15.08 -4.92 10.84
C PRO A 56 -14.48 -4.75 9.44
N MET A 57 -15.16 -5.29 8.42
CA MET A 57 -14.73 -5.20 7.03
C MET A 57 -14.64 -3.76 6.50
N PHE A 58 -15.59 -2.89 6.85
CA PHE A 58 -15.59 -1.49 6.41
C PHE A 58 -14.61 -0.64 7.21
N VAL A 59 -14.42 -0.93 8.49
CA VAL A 59 -13.32 -0.33 9.27
C VAL A 59 -11.98 -0.66 8.62
N GLY A 60 -11.81 -1.88 8.11
CA GLY A 60 -10.65 -2.26 7.30
C GLY A 60 -10.52 -1.44 6.01
N ILE A 61 -11.61 -1.22 5.27
CA ILE A 61 -11.61 -0.34 4.08
C ILE A 61 -11.23 1.10 4.44
N ALA A 62 -11.73 1.64 5.55
CA ALA A 62 -11.38 2.98 6.00
C ALA A 62 -9.89 3.08 6.41
N ALA A 63 -9.37 2.06 7.10
CA ALA A 63 -7.94 1.99 7.43
C ALA A 63 -7.07 1.92 6.18
N LEU A 64 -7.49 1.15 5.16
CA LEU A 64 -6.78 1.08 3.88
C LEU A 64 -6.80 2.44 3.17
N ALA A 65 -7.94 3.14 3.17
CA ALA A 65 -8.05 4.48 2.62
C ALA A 65 -7.12 5.48 3.34
N VAL A 66 -6.94 5.37 4.66
CA VAL A 66 -5.98 6.19 5.41
C VAL A 66 -4.54 5.88 4.98
N ILE A 67 -4.19 4.59 4.86
CA ILE A 67 -2.88 4.16 4.37
C ILE A 67 -2.61 4.72 2.96
N ASP A 68 -3.59 4.60 2.07
CA ASP A 68 -3.54 5.08 0.68
C ASP A 68 -3.30 6.60 0.61
N LEU A 69 -3.96 7.38 1.47
CA LEU A 69 -3.79 8.83 1.58
C LEU A 69 -2.38 9.23 2.05
N ILE A 70 -1.91 8.60 3.14
CA ILE A 70 -0.59 8.92 3.72
C ILE A 70 0.51 8.49 2.74
N GLY A 71 0.43 7.28 2.18
CA GLY A 71 1.41 6.75 1.23
C GLY A 71 1.50 7.59 -0.04
N SER A 72 0.35 7.97 -0.61
CA SER A 72 0.32 8.80 -1.82
C SER A 72 0.84 10.22 -1.57
N THR A 73 0.51 10.81 -0.41
CA THR A 73 1.02 12.14 -0.01
C THR A 73 2.52 12.12 0.28
N ASN A 74 3.06 10.98 0.73
CA ASN A 74 4.49 10.81 0.97
C ASN A 74 5.31 10.69 -0.33
N ILE A 75 4.74 10.11 -1.39
CA ILE A 75 5.47 9.77 -2.63
C ILE A 75 5.18 10.75 -3.78
N ILE A 76 3.91 11.04 -4.06
CA ILE A 76 3.55 11.76 -5.29
C ILE A 76 4.05 13.22 -5.29
N PRO A 77 3.91 14.01 -4.21
CA PRO A 77 4.46 15.37 -4.17
C PRO A 77 5.98 15.41 -4.39
N GLN A 78 6.72 14.48 -3.78
CA GLN A 78 8.17 14.37 -3.96
C GLN A 78 8.51 14.03 -5.42
N LEU A 79 7.77 13.11 -6.04
CA LEU A 79 7.97 12.75 -7.44
C LEU A 79 7.73 13.94 -8.38
N ILE A 80 6.69 14.73 -8.13
CA ILE A 80 6.40 15.96 -8.87
C ILE A 80 7.54 16.97 -8.70
N ALA A 81 8.07 17.13 -7.47
CA ALA A 81 9.18 18.03 -7.18
C ALA A 81 10.43 17.64 -7.99
N ILE A 82 10.79 16.35 -8.00
CA ILE A 82 11.94 15.83 -8.77
C ILE A 82 11.76 16.11 -10.27
N LEU A 83 10.58 15.81 -10.82
CA LEU A 83 10.28 16.07 -12.24
C LEU A 83 10.30 17.55 -12.61
N SER A 84 10.10 18.43 -11.61
CA SER A 84 10.15 19.89 -11.74
C SER A 84 11.55 20.48 -11.49
N GLY A 85 12.57 19.64 -11.29
CA GLY A 85 13.97 20.04 -11.09
C GLY A 85 14.43 20.09 -9.63
N TRP A 86 13.55 19.82 -8.67
CA TRP A 86 13.85 19.81 -7.23
C TRP A 86 14.17 18.38 -6.77
N ALA A 87 15.39 17.92 -7.08
CA ALA A 87 15.83 16.56 -6.84
C ALA A 87 16.48 16.32 -5.46
N ALA A 88 16.89 17.39 -4.77
CA ALA A 88 17.51 17.30 -3.45
C ALA A 88 16.46 17.05 -2.36
N ILE A 89 16.75 16.10 -1.46
CA ILE A 89 15.94 15.78 -0.28
C ILE A 89 16.84 15.77 0.96
N PRO A 90 16.47 16.50 2.04
CA PRO A 90 17.23 16.46 3.29
C PRO A 90 17.30 15.04 3.86
N TYR A 91 18.42 14.68 4.51
CA TYR A 91 18.63 13.35 5.09
C TYR A 91 17.46 12.91 5.98
N GLY A 92 16.99 13.77 6.89
CA GLY A 92 15.86 13.46 7.77
C GLY A 92 14.53 13.26 7.03
N ALA A 93 14.28 14.03 5.96
CA ALA A 93 13.09 13.86 5.12
C ALA A 93 13.14 12.54 4.34
N CYS A 94 14.33 12.14 3.88
CA CYS A 94 14.57 10.86 3.22
C CYS A 94 14.30 9.68 4.16
N LEU A 95 14.77 9.74 5.41
CA LEU A 95 14.49 8.72 6.42
C LEU A 95 13.00 8.65 6.78
N LEU A 96 12.33 9.80 6.91
CA LEU A 96 10.89 9.84 7.17
C LEU A 96 10.11 9.23 6.00
N GLN A 97 10.47 9.57 4.76
CA GLN A 97 9.84 9.00 3.58
C GLN A 97 10.00 7.49 3.54
N MET A 98 11.21 6.98 3.78
CA MET A 98 11.51 5.55 3.86
C MET A 98 10.71 4.87 4.98
N PHE A 99 10.69 5.45 6.18
CA PHE A 99 9.92 4.95 7.32
C PHE A 99 8.46 4.77 6.95
N LEU A 100 7.84 5.81 6.37
CA LEU A 100 6.43 5.78 5.99
C LEU A 100 6.16 4.72 4.92
N VAL A 101 7.01 4.60 3.89
CA VAL A 101 6.84 3.57 2.84
C VAL A 101 6.84 2.18 3.45
N LEU A 102 7.85 1.83 4.24
CA LEU A 102 8.01 0.48 4.79
C LEU A 102 6.91 0.15 5.80
N TYR A 103 6.60 1.08 6.70
CA TYR A 103 5.59 0.89 7.73
C TYR A 103 4.20 0.72 7.11
N LEU A 104 3.83 1.62 6.19
CA LEU A 104 2.53 1.56 5.51
C LEU A 104 2.41 0.31 4.63
N GLY A 105 3.48 -0.09 3.93
CA GLY A 105 3.49 -1.34 3.15
C GLY A 105 3.24 -2.57 4.01
N GLY A 106 3.92 -2.69 5.16
CA GLY A 106 3.70 -3.77 6.12
C GLY A 106 2.28 -3.75 6.70
N ALA A 107 1.80 -2.58 7.13
CA ALA A 107 0.46 -2.38 7.66
C ALA A 107 -0.63 -2.74 6.63
N GLN A 108 -0.46 -2.31 5.38
CA GLN A 108 -1.36 -2.62 4.26
C GLN A 108 -1.46 -4.12 4.02
N SER A 109 -0.33 -4.81 3.97
CA SER A 109 -0.30 -6.24 3.70
C SER A 109 -1.05 -7.04 4.76
N TYR A 110 -0.81 -6.73 6.03
CA TYR A 110 -1.54 -7.35 7.14
C TYR A 110 -3.01 -6.96 7.17
N LEU A 111 -3.35 -5.73 6.79
CA LEU A 111 -4.73 -5.30 6.68
C LEU A 111 -5.50 -6.12 5.65
N LEU A 112 -4.90 -6.34 4.47
CA LEU A 112 -5.49 -7.16 3.42
C LEU A 112 -5.64 -8.63 3.87
N ALA A 113 -4.68 -9.16 4.62
CA ALA A 113 -4.79 -10.50 5.20
C ALA A 113 -5.92 -10.58 6.25
N LEU A 114 -6.05 -9.59 7.12
CA LEU A 114 -7.16 -9.54 8.10
C LEU A 114 -8.52 -9.42 7.42
N MET A 115 -8.63 -8.60 6.36
CA MET A 115 -9.84 -8.51 5.57
C MET A 115 -10.18 -9.84 4.88
N ALA A 116 -9.19 -10.58 4.38
CA ALA A 116 -9.39 -11.93 3.85
C ALA A 116 -9.85 -12.92 4.94
N CYS A 117 -9.28 -12.82 6.16
CA CYS A 117 -9.69 -13.61 7.32
C CYS A 117 -11.16 -13.33 7.71
N ASP A 118 -11.55 -12.05 7.81
CA ASP A 118 -12.95 -11.66 8.07
C ASP A 118 -13.91 -12.29 7.04
N ARG A 119 -13.57 -12.21 5.76
CA ARG A 119 -14.36 -12.82 4.69
C ARG A 119 -14.43 -14.34 4.79
N TYR A 120 -13.30 -14.99 5.10
CA TYR A 120 -13.24 -16.42 5.28
C TYR A 120 -14.17 -16.88 6.40
N VAL A 121 -14.06 -16.28 7.59
CA VAL A 121 -14.90 -16.65 8.74
C VAL A 121 -16.38 -16.38 8.45
N ALA A 122 -16.69 -15.25 7.80
CA ALA A 122 -18.07 -14.90 7.46
C ALA A 122 -18.74 -15.90 6.50
N VAL A 123 -17.98 -16.48 5.55
CA VAL A 123 -18.53 -17.41 4.55
C VAL A 123 -18.46 -18.87 5.01
N VAL A 124 -17.33 -19.29 5.57
CA VAL A 124 -17.08 -20.71 5.90
C VAL A 124 -17.65 -21.08 7.28
N HIS A 125 -17.68 -20.12 8.22
CA HIS A 125 -18.15 -20.35 9.58
C HIS A 125 -19.18 -19.31 10.05
N PRO A 126 -20.30 -19.11 9.32
CA PRO A 126 -21.25 -18.03 9.59
C PRO A 126 -21.83 -18.08 11.00
N LEU A 127 -22.12 -19.27 11.54
CA LEU A 127 -22.67 -19.44 12.90
C LEU A 127 -21.69 -19.09 14.02
N ARG A 128 -20.38 -19.10 13.74
CA ARG A 128 -19.33 -18.77 14.72
C ARG A 128 -18.75 -17.38 14.52
N TYR A 129 -19.20 -16.64 13.49
CA TYR A 129 -18.63 -15.34 13.12
C TYR A 129 -18.63 -14.36 14.30
N SER A 130 -19.76 -14.21 14.99
CA SER A 130 -19.90 -13.28 16.12
C SER A 130 -19.04 -13.64 17.34
N THR A 131 -18.65 -14.91 17.47
CA THR A 131 -17.81 -15.40 18.56
C THR A 131 -16.32 -15.28 18.22
N ILE A 132 -15.96 -15.37 16.93
CA ILE A 132 -14.57 -15.29 16.45
C ILE A 132 -14.18 -13.83 16.20
N ILE A 133 -14.97 -13.09 15.42
CA ILE A 133 -14.73 -11.69 15.06
C ILE A 133 -15.42 -10.79 16.08
N THR A 134 -14.76 -10.64 17.23
CA THR A 134 -15.21 -9.75 18.30
C THR A 134 -14.47 -8.42 18.25
N LYS A 135 -14.97 -7.40 18.97
CA LYS A 135 -14.25 -6.13 19.16
C LYS A 135 -12.83 -6.35 19.72
N ARG A 136 -12.66 -7.30 20.64
CA ARG A 136 -11.35 -7.66 21.20
C ARG A 136 -10.43 -8.25 20.14
N THR A 137 -10.94 -9.16 19.31
CA THR A 137 -10.17 -9.76 18.20
C THR A 137 -9.66 -8.68 17.25
N ILE A 138 -10.52 -7.74 16.86
CA ILE A 138 -10.17 -6.63 15.95
C ILE A 138 -9.15 -5.70 16.59
N MET A 139 -9.31 -5.36 17.87
CA MET A 139 -8.36 -4.50 18.58
C MET A 139 -6.98 -5.15 18.69
N VAL A 140 -6.92 -6.43 19.07
CA VAL A 140 -5.66 -7.20 19.14
C VAL A 140 -5.03 -7.31 17.75
N ALA A 141 -5.82 -7.64 16.74
CA ALA A 141 -5.34 -7.70 15.36
C ALA A 141 -4.80 -6.34 14.88
N GLY A 142 -5.48 -5.25 15.22
CA GLY A 142 -5.03 -3.88 14.95
C GLY A 142 -3.71 -3.54 15.65
N LEU A 143 -3.52 -3.94 16.90
CA LEU A 143 -2.25 -3.79 17.61
C LEU A 143 -1.11 -4.53 16.89
N PHE A 144 -1.30 -5.81 16.56
CA PHE A 144 -0.30 -6.58 15.82
C PHE A 144 0.02 -5.98 14.45
N LEU A 145 -1.01 -5.48 13.75
CA LEU A 145 -0.90 -4.83 12.45
C LEU A 145 0.00 -3.59 12.49
N ASN A 146 0.08 -2.89 13.63
CA ASN A 146 0.89 -1.70 13.78
C ASN A 146 2.27 -2.01 14.38
N ILE A 147 2.33 -2.85 15.42
CA ILE A 147 3.55 -3.12 16.17
C ILE A 147 4.58 -3.87 15.32
N VAL A 148 4.14 -4.89 14.56
CA VAL A 148 5.07 -5.74 13.80
C VAL A 148 5.76 -4.95 12.68
N PRO A 149 5.06 -4.21 11.79
CA PRO A 149 5.73 -3.33 10.83
C PRO A 149 6.63 -2.29 11.52
N ALA A 150 6.16 -1.65 12.59
CA ALA A 150 6.98 -0.64 13.29
C ALA A 150 8.30 -1.22 13.83
N ALA A 151 8.28 -2.45 14.36
CA ALA A 151 9.50 -3.11 14.86
C ALA A 151 10.52 -3.39 13.75
N PHE A 152 10.06 -3.83 12.57
CA PHE A 152 10.93 -4.02 11.41
C PHE A 152 11.53 -2.70 10.94
N VAL A 153 10.70 -1.67 10.77
CA VAL A 153 11.17 -0.36 10.29
C VAL A 153 12.11 0.31 11.30
N LEU A 154 11.88 0.13 12.60
CA LEU A 154 12.81 0.61 13.62
C LEU A 154 14.18 -0.08 13.51
N THR A 155 14.18 -1.38 13.20
CA THR A 155 15.42 -2.12 12.94
C THR A 155 16.13 -1.59 11.69
N ASP A 156 15.38 -1.33 10.62
CA ASP A 156 15.93 -0.71 9.40
C ASP A 156 16.54 0.66 9.70
N LEU A 157 15.87 1.51 10.50
CA LEU A 157 16.39 2.81 10.90
C LEU A 157 17.68 2.71 11.72
N ILE A 158 17.75 1.78 12.69
CA ILE A 158 18.97 1.53 13.46
C ILE A 158 20.11 1.16 12.50
N PHE A 159 19.85 0.25 11.56
CA PHE A 159 20.85 -0.15 10.58
C PHE A 159 21.28 1.00 9.67
N ILE A 160 20.37 1.88 9.24
CA ILE A 160 20.75 3.07 8.47
C ILE A 160 21.68 3.99 9.28
N THR A 161 21.47 4.15 10.60
CA THR A 161 22.38 4.95 11.43
C THR A 161 23.79 4.36 11.57
N GLU A 162 23.96 3.07 11.30
CA GLU A 162 25.27 2.39 11.28
C GLU A 162 25.99 2.53 9.92
N LEU A 163 25.28 2.94 8.86
CA LEU A 163 25.85 3.05 7.53
C LEU A 163 26.77 4.27 7.39
N SER A 164 27.88 4.06 6.70
CA SER A 164 28.77 5.12 6.21
C SER A 164 28.60 5.22 4.70
N PHE A 165 28.33 6.42 4.17
CA PHE A 165 28.06 6.61 2.74
C PHE A 165 29.35 6.88 1.96
N CYS A 166 29.51 6.17 0.83
CA CYS A 166 30.72 6.17 0.01
C CYS A 166 30.72 7.35 -0.98
N SER A 167 31.03 8.55 -0.47
CA SER A 167 31.28 9.82 -1.20
C SER A 167 30.19 10.34 -2.15
N THR A 168 29.18 9.55 -2.51
CA THR A 168 28.06 9.98 -3.36
C THR A 168 26.79 10.09 -2.53
N ASN A 169 26.11 11.22 -2.63
CA ASN A 169 24.78 11.42 -2.09
C ASN A 169 23.67 11.20 -3.15
N THR A 170 24.01 10.62 -4.30
CA THR A 170 23.10 10.41 -5.42
C THR A 170 22.41 9.05 -5.32
N ILE A 171 21.08 9.04 -5.40
CA ILE A 171 20.24 7.85 -5.40
C ILE A 171 19.55 7.76 -6.78
N ASN A 172 19.74 6.64 -7.48
CA ASN A 172 19.19 6.41 -8.83
C ASN A 172 17.67 6.14 -8.88
N TYR A 173 17.01 6.22 -7.73
CA TYR A 173 15.60 5.93 -7.55
C TYR A 173 14.78 7.21 -7.34
N CYS A 174 13.48 7.11 -7.54
CA CYS A 174 12.56 8.25 -7.49
C CYS A 174 12.04 8.59 -6.08
N PHE A 175 12.43 7.82 -5.07
CA PHE A 175 12.11 8.02 -3.67
C PHE A 175 13.16 7.32 -2.80
N CYS A 176 13.17 7.66 -1.51
CA CYS A 176 14.06 7.05 -0.54
C CYS A 176 13.57 5.67 -0.12
N GLU A 177 14.28 4.64 -0.58
CA GLU A 177 14.07 3.25 -0.21
C GLU A 177 15.29 2.70 0.52
N TYR A 178 15.06 1.85 1.53
CA TYR A 178 16.11 1.22 2.33
C TYR A 178 17.17 0.51 1.49
N VAL A 179 16.76 -0.27 0.49
CA VAL A 179 17.69 -0.99 -0.41
C VAL A 179 18.63 -0.03 -1.14
N SER A 180 18.12 1.14 -1.52
CA SER A 180 18.89 2.17 -2.22
C SER A 180 19.96 2.76 -1.32
N LEU A 181 19.63 3.04 -0.06
CA LEU A 181 20.57 3.56 0.94
C LEU A 181 21.66 2.54 1.28
N VAL A 182 21.30 1.26 1.45
CA VAL A 182 22.27 0.20 1.70
C VAL A 182 23.25 0.04 0.53
N LYS A 183 22.78 0.14 -0.72
CA LYS A 183 23.61 -0.03 -1.92
C LYS A 183 24.65 1.07 -2.13
N ILE A 184 24.39 2.30 -1.66
CA ILE A 184 25.34 3.42 -1.76
C ILE A 184 26.25 3.55 -0.53
N ALA A 185 26.01 2.71 0.49
CA ALA A 185 26.85 2.66 1.66
C ALA A 185 28.14 1.88 1.40
N CYS A 186 29.17 2.22 2.15
CA CYS A 186 30.48 1.57 2.17
C CYS A 186 30.47 0.22 2.89
N ASN A 187 29.43 -0.07 3.67
CA ASN A 187 29.43 -1.21 4.57
C ASN A 187 29.08 -2.50 3.81
N GLU A 188 30.04 -3.41 3.69
CA GLU A 188 29.86 -4.73 3.06
C GLU A 188 29.40 -5.81 4.06
N ASN A 189 28.36 -5.54 4.87
CA ASN A 189 27.84 -6.52 5.83
C ASN A 189 26.52 -7.14 5.33
N PRO A 190 26.43 -8.48 5.20
CA PRO A 190 25.21 -9.14 4.71
C PRO A 190 23.99 -8.91 5.60
N LYS A 191 24.16 -8.56 6.89
CA LYS A 191 23.04 -8.32 7.83
C LYS A 191 22.03 -7.29 7.31
N TYR A 192 22.50 -6.29 6.55
CA TYR A 192 21.64 -5.23 6.00
C TYR A 192 20.66 -5.76 4.93
N PHE A 193 21.00 -6.84 4.24
CA PHE A 193 20.12 -7.49 3.26
C PHE A 193 19.28 -8.63 3.87
N VAL A 194 19.71 -9.19 5.00
CA VAL A 194 18.94 -10.22 5.72
C VAL A 194 17.62 -9.65 6.25
N ILE A 195 17.63 -8.44 6.83
CA ILE A 195 16.39 -7.81 7.32
C ILE A 195 15.39 -7.54 6.20
N LEU A 196 15.88 -7.12 5.02
CA LEU A 196 15.05 -6.93 3.83
C LEU A 196 14.42 -8.25 3.37
N SER A 197 15.19 -9.33 3.40
CA SER A 197 14.71 -10.67 3.02
C SER A 197 13.65 -11.17 4.01
N ALA A 198 13.87 -10.96 5.31
CA ALA A 198 12.90 -11.26 6.36
C ALA A 198 11.62 -10.44 6.20
N ALA A 199 11.72 -9.13 5.96
CA ALA A 199 10.59 -8.25 5.71
C ALA A 199 9.79 -8.69 4.47
N SER A 200 10.47 -9.04 3.38
CA SER A 200 9.83 -9.54 2.15
C SER A 200 9.06 -10.85 2.37
N PHE A 201 9.60 -11.75 3.20
CA PHE A 201 8.91 -12.98 3.57
C PHE A 201 7.70 -12.70 4.47
N VAL A 202 7.89 -11.91 5.52
CA VAL A 202 6.89 -11.64 6.57
C VAL A 202 5.74 -10.75 6.08
N PHE A 203 6.02 -9.76 5.24
CA PHE A 203 5.02 -8.81 4.72
C PHE A 203 4.63 -9.06 3.27
N GLY A 204 5.40 -9.84 2.51
CA GLY A 204 5.04 -10.20 1.13
C GLY A 204 4.45 -11.60 1.06
N ILE A 205 5.30 -12.61 1.21
CA ILE A 205 4.96 -14.02 0.93
C ILE A 205 3.89 -14.55 1.89
N CYS A 206 4.08 -14.39 3.20
CA CYS A 206 3.17 -14.93 4.22
C CYS A 206 1.74 -14.39 4.09
N PRO A 207 1.50 -13.06 4.02
CA PRO A 207 0.15 -12.51 3.86
C PRO A 207 -0.47 -12.91 2.52
N PHE A 208 0.31 -12.89 1.44
CA PHE A 208 -0.18 -13.27 0.12
C PHE A 208 -0.63 -14.74 0.08
N ALA A 209 0.18 -15.66 0.62
CA ALA A 209 -0.17 -17.08 0.74
C ALA A 209 -1.42 -17.28 1.60
N PHE A 210 -1.52 -16.58 2.74
CA PHE A 210 -2.69 -16.62 3.61
C PHE A 210 -3.96 -16.14 2.90
N ILE A 211 -3.86 -15.05 2.12
CA ILE A 211 -4.96 -14.52 1.32
C ILE A 211 -5.40 -15.56 0.28
N LEU A 212 -4.48 -16.12 -0.49
CA LEU A 212 -4.79 -17.13 -1.51
C LEU A 212 -5.45 -18.37 -0.89
N LEU A 213 -4.93 -18.89 0.22
CA LEU A 213 -5.51 -20.03 0.91
C LEU A 213 -6.92 -19.71 1.41
N SER A 214 -7.11 -18.55 2.02
CA SER A 214 -8.43 -18.09 2.49
C SER A 214 -9.45 -18.07 1.35
N TYR A 215 -9.06 -17.52 0.20
CA TYR A 215 -9.95 -17.45 -0.97
C TYR A 215 -10.16 -18.79 -1.67
N ALA A 216 -9.17 -19.67 -1.70
CA ALA A 216 -9.34 -21.05 -2.18
C ALA A 216 -10.37 -21.80 -1.34
N MET A 217 -10.30 -21.66 -0.01
CA MET A 217 -11.27 -22.26 0.91
C MET A 217 -12.67 -21.63 0.78
N ILE A 218 -12.76 -20.32 0.61
CA ILE A 218 -14.04 -19.64 0.33
C ILE A 218 -14.65 -20.14 -0.98
N ALA A 219 -13.84 -20.26 -2.05
CA ALA A 219 -14.31 -20.76 -3.34
C ALA A 219 -14.80 -22.22 -3.21
N TYR A 220 -14.05 -23.06 -2.51
CA TYR A 220 -14.45 -24.44 -2.22
C TYR A 220 -15.78 -24.51 -1.45
N ALA A 221 -15.95 -23.70 -0.40
CA ALA A 221 -17.20 -23.61 0.33
C ALA A 221 -18.35 -23.10 -0.55
N ALA A 222 -18.10 -22.12 -1.42
CA ALA A 222 -19.08 -21.58 -2.35
C ALA A 222 -19.58 -22.63 -3.34
N LEU A 223 -18.71 -23.51 -3.84
CA LEU A 223 -19.09 -24.58 -4.76
C LEU A 223 -20.11 -25.57 -4.16
N LYS A 224 -20.07 -25.76 -2.83
CA LYS A 224 -21.00 -26.62 -2.09
C LYS A 224 -22.38 -26.00 -1.86
N ILE A 225 -22.56 -24.69 -2.08
CA ILE A 225 -23.85 -24.03 -1.91
C ILE A 225 -24.81 -24.52 -3.02
N PRO A 226 -25.99 -25.09 -2.69
CA PRO A 226 -26.90 -25.62 -3.72
C PRO A 226 -27.58 -24.53 -4.56
N SER A 227 -27.76 -23.32 -4.02
CA SER A 227 -28.40 -22.20 -4.71
C SER A 227 -27.43 -21.42 -5.61
N THR A 228 -27.80 -21.25 -6.89
CA THR A 228 -27.08 -20.42 -7.88
C THR A 228 -26.95 -18.96 -7.43
N ASP A 229 -27.99 -18.41 -6.79
CA ASP A 229 -27.96 -17.05 -6.25
C ASP A 229 -27.01 -16.93 -5.05
N GLY A 230 -26.99 -17.96 -4.19
CA GLY A 230 -26.03 -18.07 -3.10
C GLY A 230 -24.58 -18.09 -3.59
N LYS A 231 -24.29 -18.90 -4.62
CA LYS A 231 -22.97 -18.92 -5.29
C LYS A 231 -22.60 -17.54 -5.83
N ARG A 232 -23.48 -16.93 -6.64
CA ARG A 232 -23.24 -15.63 -7.28
C ARG A 232 -22.98 -14.52 -6.26
N LYS A 233 -23.71 -14.51 -5.14
CA LYS A 233 -23.52 -13.54 -4.06
C LYS A 233 -22.14 -13.69 -3.39
N THR A 234 -21.71 -14.92 -3.13
CA THR A 234 -20.40 -15.21 -2.54
C THR A 234 -19.27 -14.81 -3.49
N PHE A 235 -19.33 -15.21 -4.75
CA PHE A 235 -18.30 -14.86 -5.75
C PHE A 235 -18.18 -13.34 -5.94
N ASN A 236 -19.30 -12.60 -6.05
CA ASN A 236 -19.27 -11.14 -6.18
C ASN A 236 -18.58 -10.44 -4.99
N THR A 237 -18.75 -10.99 -3.79
CA THR A 237 -18.14 -10.45 -2.56
C THR A 237 -16.63 -10.68 -2.54
N VAL A 238 -16.19 -11.85 -3.01
CA VAL A 238 -14.79 -12.28 -3.08
C VAL A 238 -14.01 -11.52 -4.16
N THR A 239 -14.60 -11.34 -5.35
CA THR A 239 -13.94 -10.68 -6.48
C THR A 239 -13.44 -9.27 -6.14
N THR A 240 -14.21 -8.51 -5.37
CA THR A 240 -13.85 -7.11 -5.06
C THR A 240 -12.53 -7.02 -4.29
N HIS A 241 -12.34 -7.87 -3.29
CA HIS A 241 -11.12 -7.88 -2.50
C HIS A 241 -9.95 -8.51 -3.27
N LEU A 242 -10.19 -9.57 -4.05
CA LEU A 242 -9.16 -10.15 -4.91
C LEU A 242 -8.66 -9.16 -5.98
N LEU A 243 -9.53 -8.29 -6.50
CA LEU A 243 -9.11 -7.22 -7.41
C LEU A 243 -8.17 -6.23 -6.72
N VAL A 244 -8.48 -5.81 -5.48
CA VAL A 244 -7.60 -4.92 -4.69
C VAL A 244 -6.27 -5.60 -4.39
N VAL A 245 -6.29 -6.84 -3.91
CA VAL A 245 -5.08 -7.62 -3.62
C VAL A 245 -4.24 -7.80 -4.87
N GLY A 246 -4.87 -8.19 -5.99
CA GLY A 246 -4.18 -8.38 -7.27
C GLY A 246 -3.55 -7.09 -7.76
N LEU A 247 -4.28 -5.97 -7.69
CA LEU A 247 -3.80 -4.68 -8.12
C LEU A 247 -2.59 -4.20 -7.30
N SER A 248 -2.59 -4.42 -5.98
CA SER A 248 -1.46 -4.05 -5.12
C SER A 248 -0.25 -5.00 -5.22
N ASN A 249 -0.48 -6.32 -5.27
CA ASN A 249 0.60 -7.31 -5.10
C ASN A 249 1.21 -7.79 -6.41
N ILE A 250 0.44 -7.89 -7.50
CA ILE A 250 0.95 -8.41 -8.78
C ILE A 250 2.06 -7.52 -9.36
N PRO A 251 1.93 -6.18 -9.41
CA PRO A 251 3.00 -5.33 -9.94
C PRO A 251 4.31 -5.45 -9.15
N LEU A 252 4.22 -5.54 -7.82
CA LEU A 252 5.38 -5.70 -6.94
C LEU A 252 6.04 -7.08 -7.11
N LEU A 253 5.23 -8.14 -7.25
CA LEU A 253 5.72 -9.49 -7.53
C LEU A 253 6.40 -9.58 -8.90
N ILE A 254 5.82 -8.96 -9.92
CA ILE A 254 6.43 -8.91 -11.26
C ILE A 254 7.77 -8.17 -11.23
N SER A 255 7.84 -7.00 -10.58
CA SER A 255 9.07 -6.20 -10.49
C SER A 255 10.20 -6.97 -9.77
N THR A 256 9.88 -7.70 -8.70
CA THR A 256 10.87 -8.48 -7.94
C THR A 256 11.28 -9.77 -8.65
N MET A 257 10.33 -10.48 -9.26
CA MET A 257 10.60 -11.72 -9.99
C MET A 257 11.38 -11.50 -11.28
N LEU A 258 11.04 -10.47 -12.07
CA LEU A 258 11.76 -10.13 -13.32
C LEU A 258 13.25 -9.88 -13.06
N THR A 259 13.55 -9.13 -12.00
CA THR A 259 14.93 -8.85 -11.60
C THR A 259 15.63 -10.11 -11.09
N GLY A 260 14.92 -10.98 -10.36
CA GLY A 260 15.46 -12.24 -9.82
C GLY A 260 15.78 -13.30 -10.87
N ILE A 261 15.05 -13.35 -11.99
CA ILE A 261 15.31 -14.30 -13.10
C ILE A 261 16.35 -13.78 -14.12
N GLY A 262 17.01 -12.67 -13.82
CA GLY A 262 18.11 -12.13 -14.62
C GLY A 262 17.69 -11.25 -15.81
N VAL A 263 16.42 -10.81 -15.87
CA VAL A 263 16.01 -9.79 -16.86
C VAL A 263 16.68 -8.48 -16.51
N LYS A 264 17.52 -7.98 -17.42
CA LYS A 264 18.18 -6.67 -17.30
C LYS A 264 17.17 -5.58 -17.65
N LEU A 265 16.45 -5.08 -16.64
CA LEU A 265 15.67 -3.86 -16.75
C LEU A 265 16.61 -2.65 -16.68
N SER A 266 16.35 -1.65 -17.51
CA SER A 266 16.95 -0.33 -17.31
C SER A 266 16.47 0.29 -15.99
N ILE A 267 17.24 1.23 -15.46
CA ILE A 267 16.88 1.96 -14.23
C ILE A 267 15.53 2.69 -14.41
N GLU A 268 15.28 3.23 -15.61
CA GLU A 268 14.03 3.90 -15.97
C GLU A 268 12.83 2.94 -15.94
N GLU A 269 12.95 1.76 -16.57
CA GLU A 269 11.87 0.75 -16.56
C GLU A 269 11.56 0.26 -15.15
N ASN A 270 12.60 0.02 -14.34
CA ASN A 270 12.42 -0.40 -12.95
C ASN A 270 11.75 0.69 -12.11
N ASN A 271 12.17 1.95 -12.26
CA ASN A 271 11.55 3.08 -11.58
C ASN A 271 10.08 3.26 -12.01
N ALA A 272 9.78 3.18 -13.30
CA ALA A 272 8.42 3.29 -13.81
C ALA A 272 7.51 2.19 -13.27
N MET A 273 7.98 0.94 -13.24
CA MET A 273 7.21 -0.19 -12.68
C MET A 273 6.92 0.00 -11.20
N ILE A 274 7.92 0.37 -10.40
CA ILE A 274 7.75 0.59 -8.95
C ILE A 274 6.80 1.76 -8.69
N ILE A 275 6.94 2.87 -9.41
CA ILE A 275 6.02 4.02 -9.28
C ILE A 275 4.59 3.57 -9.58
N VAL A 276 4.36 2.90 -10.71
CA VAL A 276 3.03 2.39 -11.09
C VAL A 276 2.48 1.45 -10.02
N ALA A 277 3.30 0.53 -9.51
CA ALA A 277 2.92 -0.40 -8.46
C ALA A 277 2.47 0.29 -7.16
N ILE A 278 3.05 1.45 -6.84
CA ILE A 278 2.75 2.19 -5.60
C ILE A 278 1.56 3.13 -5.78
N ILE A 279 1.47 3.87 -6.89
CA ILE A 279 0.49 4.97 -7.03
C ILE A 279 -0.85 4.54 -7.63
N VAL A 280 -0.86 3.48 -8.45
CA VAL A 280 -2.07 3.06 -9.16
C VAL A 280 -3.05 2.34 -8.24
N PRO A 281 -2.65 1.43 -7.34
CA PRO A 281 -3.61 0.76 -6.46
C PRO A 281 -4.39 1.73 -5.56
N PRO A 282 -3.76 2.67 -4.84
CA PRO A 282 -4.46 3.67 -4.00
C PRO A 282 -5.52 4.48 -4.76
N MET A 283 -5.28 4.78 -6.04
CA MET A 283 -6.22 5.49 -6.90
C MET A 283 -7.46 4.66 -7.23
N PHE A 284 -7.27 3.37 -7.53
CA PHE A 284 -8.35 2.47 -7.94
C PHE A 284 -9.10 1.84 -6.77
N ASN A 285 -8.47 1.66 -5.61
CA ASN A 285 -9.11 1.13 -4.41
C ASN A 285 -10.48 1.76 -4.10
N PRO A 286 -10.60 3.10 -3.96
CA PRO A 286 -11.90 3.73 -3.67
C PRO A 286 -12.92 3.55 -4.81
N ILE A 287 -12.47 3.49 -6.07
CA ILE A 287 -13.33 3.21 -7.23
C ILE A 287 -13.88 1.79 -7.12
N ILE A 288 -13.01 0.79 -6.90
CA ILE A 288 -13.40 -0.62 -6.75
C ILE A 288 -14.43 -0.76 -5.62
N TYR A 289 -14.18 -0.18 -4.45
CA TYR A 289 -15.12 -0.24 -3.33
C TYR A 289 -16.44 0.48 -3.64
N SER A 290 -16.39 1.69 -4.19
CA SER A 290 -17.59 2.50 -4.46
C SER A 290 -18.50 1.93 -5.54
N PHE A 291 -17.94 1.26 -6.56
CA PHE A 291 -18.74 0.66 -7.62
C PHE A 291 -19.24 -0.75 -7.30
N ARG A 292 -18.39 -1.58 -6.66
CA ARG A 292 -18.69 -3.00 -6.43
C ARG A 292 -19.37 -3.26 -5.10
N ASN A 293 -19.13 -2.45 -4.07
CA ASN A 293 -19.77 -2.62 -2.78
C ASN A 293 -21.11 -1.87 -2.74
N LYS A 294 -22.21 -2.63 -2.79
CA LYS A 294 -23.57 -2.08 -2.79
C LYS A 294 -23.86 -1.19 -1.59
N GLU A 295 -23.32 -1.51 -0.41
CA GLU A 295 -23.58 -0.75 0.82
C GLU A 295 -22.88 0.62 0.78
N ILE A 296 -21.63 0.66 0.32
CA ILE A 296 -20.88 1.91 0.09
C ILE A 296 -21.55 2.73 -1.01
N ARG A 297 -21.84 2.12 -2.16
CA ARG A 297 -22.51 2.77 -3.29
C ARG A 297 -23.82 3.44 -2.88
N SER A 298 -24.66 2.71 -2.14
CA SER A 298 -25.96 3.22 -1.68
C SER A 298 -25.79 4.38 -0.69
N SER A 299 -24.77 4.31 0.16
CA SER A 299 -24.48 5.37 1.13
C SER A 299 -23.96 6.64 0.45
N ILE A 300 -23.10 6.50 -0.57
CA ILE A 300 -22.64 7.61 -1.42
C ILE A 300 -23.84 8.28 -2.11
N GLN A 301 -24.74 7.51 -2.71
CA GLN A 301 -25.92 8.05 -3.39
C GLN A 301 -26.84 8.81 -2.43
N LYS A 302 -27.02 8.31 -1.19
CA LYS A 302 -27.78 9.02 -0.15
C LYS A 302 -27.11 10.33 0.27
N LEU A 303 -25.78 10.33 0.40
CA LEU A 303 -25.02 11.52 0.75
C LEU A 303 -25.22 12.62 -0.30
N PHE A 304 -25.02 12.32 -1.58
CA PHE A 304 -25.21 13.30 -2.66
C PHE A 304 -26.64 13.82 -2.76
N LYS A 305 -27.66 12.95 -2.57
CA LYS A 305 -29.06 13.40 -2.52
C LYS A 305 -29.33 14.34 -1.35
N LYS A 306 -28.73 14.10 -0.19
CA LYS A 306 -28.88 14.97 0.98
C LYS A 306 -28.20 16.33 0.76
N THR A 307 -27.03 16.36 0.11
CA THR A 307 -26.34 17.61 -0.24
C THR A 307 -27.12 18.43 -1.26
N GLN A 308 -27.77 17.78 -2.24
CA GLN A 308 -28.64 18.45 -3.21
C GLN A 308 -29.93 19.03 -2.60
N ASN A 309 -30.41 18.44 -1.50
CA ASN A 309 -31.63 18.85 -0.82
C ASN A 309 -31.39 19.83 0.36
N MET A 310 -30.15 20.25 0.62
CA MET A 310 -29.89 21.28 1.63
C MET A 310 -30.34 22.65 1.06
N PRO A 311 -31.26 23.38 1.72
CA PRO A 311 -31.61 24.71 1.29
C PRO A 311 -30.35 25.59 1.31
N HIS A 312 -30.06 26.23 0.19
CA HIS A 312 -29.05 27.29 0.14
C HIS A 312 -29.50 28.38 1.11
N ILE A 313 -28.82 28.48 2.24
CA ILE A 313 -28.94 29.64 3.13
C ILE A 313 -28.28 30.78 2.36
N GLN A 314 -29.10 31.59 1.69
CA GLN A 314 -28.73 32.92 1.16
C GLN A 314 -28.61 33.91 2.31
#